data_AF-A0AAU6F8Y3-F1
#
_entry.id   AF-A0AAU6F8Y3-F1
#
_cell.length_a   1.000
_cell.length_b   1.000
_cell.length_c   1.000
_cell.angle_alpha   90.00
_cell.angle_beta   90.00
_cell.angle_gamma   90.00
#
_symmetry.space_group_name_H-M   'P 1'
#
loop_
_entity.id
_entity.type
_entity.pdbx_description
1 polymer ?
#
loop_
_entity_poly.entity_id
_entity_poly.type
_entity_poly.pdbx_seq_one_letter_code
_entity_poly.pdbx_strand_id
1 'polypeptide(L)'
;MIIETRTGGLVLETAHWIAWSSPILAALVLLGGIVWVWRTWVGARRVQESLAGRVCVELVPTSTFDPGEREVARWARHLGRVRYAVGKTPSRGAGVRLRYSAEAGRMHCYLEGPAAADAVLAMPGFAEVEVRSARSRRDIKPVTFTLPASVRGEK
;
A
#
# COMPACT_ATOMS: atom_id res chain seq x y z
N MET A 1 -56.61 -37.22 24.38
CA MET A 1 -55.73 -37.04 23.21
C MET A 1 -56.36 -35.97 22.35
N ILE A 2 -55.72 -34.80 22.25
CA ILE A 2 -55.78 -33.77 21.18
C ILE A 2 -54.87 -32.64 21.70
N ILE A 3 -53.61 -32.65 21.26
CA ILE A 3 -52.66 -31.53 21.43
C ILE A 3 -52.14 -31.24 20.03
N GLU A 4 -52.89 -30.49 19.25
CA GLU A 4 -52.39 -29.93 18.00
C GLU A 4 -53.30 -28.77 17.62
N THR A 5 -52.72 -27.60 17.33
CA THR A 5 -53.30 -26.33 16.77
C THR A 5 -52.89 -25.05 17.51
N ARG A 6 -51.65 -24.95 18.04
CA ARG A 6 -51.07 -23.63 18.41
C ARG A 6 -49.87 -23.20 17.56
N THR A 7 -49.30 -24.11 16.79
CA THR A 7 -48.06 -23.87 16.03
C THR A 7 -48.30 -23.18 14.68
N GLY A 8 -49.48 -23.35 14.06
CA GLY A 8 -49.77 -22.83 12.72
C GLY A 8 -49.88 -21.31 12.62
N GLY A 9 -50.37 -20.63 13.67
CA GLY A 9 -50.58 -19.17 13.65
C GLY A 9 -49.28 -18.36 13.69
N LEU A 10 -48.30 -18.78 14.50
CA LEU A 10 -47.00 -18.11 14.65
C LEU A 10 -46.14 -18.17 13.38
N VAL A 11 -46.27 -19.22 12.58
CA VAL A 11 -45.52 -19.37 11.32
C VAL A 11 -46.10 -18.46 10.21
N LEU A 12 -47.42 -18.28 10.16
CA LEU A 12 -48.07 -17.37 9.21
C LEU A 12 -47.87 -15.90 9.59
N GLU A 13 -47.87 -15.58 10.90
CA GLU A 13 -47.56 -14.24 11.38
C GLU A 13 -46.09 -13.87 11.13
N THR A 14 -45.13 -14.75 11.38
CA THR A 14 -43.71 -14.48 11.04
C THR A 14 -43.50 -14.33 9.53
N ALA A 15 -44.25 -15.07 8.70
CA ALA A 15 -44.13 -15.04 7.25
C ALA A 15 -44.50 -13.68 6.62
N HIS A 16 -45.55 -13.00 7.11
CA HIS A 16 -45.95 -11.73 6.49
C HIS A 16 -45.00 -10.56 6.83
N TRP A 17 -44.46 -10.48 8.06
CA TRP A 17 -43.46 -9.47 8.43
C TRP A 17 -42.14 -9.65 7.65
N ILE A 18 -41.71 -10.90 7.40
CA ILE A 18 -40.54 -11.21 6.57
C ILE A 18 -40.78 -10.84 5.12
N ALA A 19 -41.96 -11.15 4.57
CA ALA A 19 -42.33 -10.78 3.21
C ALA A 19 -42.38 -9.25 3.01
N TRP A 20 -42.89 -8.50 3.99
CA TRP A 20 -42.97 -7.04 3.92
C TRP A 20 -41.63 -6.33 4.13
N SER A 21 -40.73 -6.94 4.92
CA SER A 21 -39.38 -6.40 5.20
C SER A 21 -38.34 -6.81 4.15
N SER A 22 -38.64 -7.83 3.35
CA SER A 22 -37.76 -8.39 2.30
C SER A 22 -37.21 -7.34 1.32
N PRO A 23 -38.00 -6.42 0.73
CA PRO A 23 -37.47 -5.44 -0.22
C PRO A 23 -36.52 -4.42 0.44
N ILE A 24 -36.76 -4.06 1.70
CA ILE A 24 -35.92 -3.12 2.45
C ILE A 24 -34.57 -3.77 2.76
N LEU A 25 -34.57 -5.03 3.20
CA LEU A 25 -33.32 -5.77 3.44
C LEU A 25 -32.54 -5.97 2.14
N ALA A 26 -33.21 -6.32 1.04
CA ALA A 26 -32.58 -6.44 -0.26
C ALA A 26 -31.96 -5.10 -0.71
N ALA A 27 -32.68 -3.99 -0.54
CA ALA A 27 -32.16 -2.65 -0.86
C ALA A 27 -30.95 -2.27 0.00
N LEU A 28 -30.96 -2.58 1.30
CA LEU A 28 -29.84 -2.32 2.20
C LEU A 28 -28.61 -3.17 1.85
N VAL A 29 -28.79 -4.43 1.50
CA VAL A 29 -27.69 -5.30 1.05
C VAL A 29 -27.11 -4.80 -0.27
N LEU A 30 -27.97 -4.40 -1.22
CA LEU A 30 -27.53 -3.81 -2.49
C LEU A 30 -26.77 -2.50 -2.27
N LEU A 31 -27.31 -1.58 -1.47
CA LEU A 31 -26.64 -0.33 -1.11
C LEU A 31 -25.31 -0.59 -0.40
N GLY A 32 -25.28 -1.52 0.56
CA GLY A 32 -24.07 -1.93 1.25
C GLY A 32 -23.02 -2.49 0.30
N GLY A 33 -23.43 -3.35 -0.63
CA GLY A 33 -22.58 -3.89 -1.69
C GLY A 33 -22.02 -2.81 -2.60
N ILE A 34 -22.86 -1.87 -3.07
CA ILE A 34 -22.46 -0.75 -3.92
C ILE A 34 -21.44 0.13 -3.19
N VAL A 35 -21.71 0.51 -1.94
CA VAL A 35 -20.80 1.33 -1.13
C VAL A 35 -19.47 0.60 -0.91
N TRP A 36 -19.51 -0.71 -0.67
CA TRP A 36 -18.31 -1.52 -0.47
C TRP A 36 -17.45 -1.60 -1.75
N VAL A 37 -18.07 -1.88 -2.90
CA VAL A 37 -17.38 -1.87 -4.21
C VAL A 37 -16.82 -0.48 -4.52
N TRP A 38 -17.60 0.58 -4.31
CA TRP A 38 -17.14 1.95 -4.49
C TRP A 38 -15.91 2.26 -3.64
N ARG A 39 -15.96 1.90 -2.34
CA ARG A 39 -14.86 2.17 -1.40
C ARG A 39 -13.59 1.42 -1.76
N THR A 40 -13.70 0.16 -2.18
CA THR A 40 -12.55 -0.64 -2.61
C THR A 40 -11.96 -0.11 -3.91
N TRP A 41 -12.80 0.31 -4.85
CA TRP A 41 -12.36 0.86 -6.14
C TRP A 41 -11.66 2.21 -6.01
N VAL A 42 -12.22 3.14 -5.22
CA VAL A 42 -11.58 4.42 -4.90
C VAL A 42 -10.25 4.20 -4.17
N GLY A 43 -10.19 3.24 -3.24
CA GLY A 43 -8.95 2.85 -2.57
C GLY A 43 -7.89 2.35 -3.54
N ALA A 44 -8.27 1.46 -4.47
CA ALA A 44 -7.38 0.91 -5.48
C ALA A 44 -6.84 1.99 -6.44
N ARG A 45 -7.70 2.90 -6.90
CA ARG A 45 -7.29 4.03 -7.76
C ARG A 45 -6.28 4.94 -7.07
N ARG A 46 -6.53 5.32 -5.81
CA ARG A 46 -5.59 6.15 -5.03
C ARG A 46 -4.24 5.47 -4.82
N VAL A 47 -4.22 4.14 -4.63
CA VAL A 47 -2.97 3.39 -4.58
C VAL A 47 -2.24 3.48 -5.91
N GLN A 48 -2.92 3.21 -7.03
CA GLN A 48 -2.33 3.29 -8.37
C GLN A 48 -1.75 4.67 -8.66
N GLU A 49 -2.49 5.75 -8.37
CA GLU A 49 -2.03 7.13 -8.51
C GLU A 49 -0.79 7.41 -7.65
N SER A 50 -0.81 6.99 -6.38
CA SER A 50 0.34 7.16 -5.47
C SER A 50 1.57 6.36 -5.89
N LEU A 51 1.39 5.21 -6.56
CA LEU A 51 2.47 4.39 -7.09
C LEU A 51 3.00 4.95 -8.41
N ALA A 52 2.13 5.50 -9.25
CA ALA A 52 2.49 6.11 -10.52
C ALA A 52 3.28 7.42 -10.31
N GLY A 53 2.86 8.26 -9.35
CA GLY A 53 3.49 9.52 -9.00
C GLY A 53 4.62 9.40 -7.97
N ARG A 54 5.36 8.29 -7.92
CA ARG A 54 6.50 8.17 -7.00
C ARG A 54 7.70 8.95 -7.51
N VAL A 55 8.30 9.71 -6.60
CA VAL A 55 9.57 10.40 -6.80
C VAL A 55 10.71 9.49 -6.37
N CYS A 56 11.85 9.65 -7.03
CA CYS A 56 13.08 8.92 -6.74
C CYS A 56 14.17 9.94 -6.40
N VAL A 57 14.95 9.66 -5.38
CA VAL A 57 16.07 10.50 -4.96
C VAL A 57 17.30 9.61 -4.86
N GLU A 58 18.38 10.02 -5.51
CA GLU A 58 19.65 9.31 -5.42
C GLU A 58 20.43 9.79 -4.19
N LEU A 59 20.94 8.84 -3.42
CA LEU A 59 21.79 9.04 -2.26
C LEU A 59 23.20 8.59 -2.65
N VAL A 60 24.13 9.53 -2.73
CA VAL A 60 25.52 9.26 -3.08
C VAL A 60 26.36 9.31 -1.81
N PRO A 61 26.78 8.16 -1.26
CA PRO A 61 27.68 8.14 -0.11
C PRO A 61 29.08 8.60 -0.52
N THR A 62 29.76 9.31 0.37
CA THR A 62 31.19 9.60 0.23
C THR A 62 32.03 8.35 0.54
N SER A 63 33.32 8.38 0.22
CA SER A 63 34.25 7.27 0.45
C SER A 63 34.50 6.95 1.92
N THR A 64 34.08 7.81 2.84
CA THR A 64 34.25 7.68 4.29
C THR A 64 32.99 7.23 5.02
N PHE A 65 31.89 7.02 4.27
CA PHE A 65 30.59 6.77 4.86
C PHE A 65 30.56 5.44 5.64
N ASP A 66 30.58 5.54 6.96
CA ASP A 66 30.42 4.42 7.90
C ASP A 66 29.46 4.82 9.04
N PRO A 67 28.14 4.74 8.81
CA PRO A 67 27.16 5.25 9.75
C PRO A 67 27.07 4.36 11.00
N GLY A 68 27.18 4.97 12.17
CA GLY A 68 26.92 4.26 13.43
C GLY A 68 25.45 3.83 13.56
N GLU A 69 25.18 2.78 14.33
CA GLU A 69 23.82 2.23 14.52
C GLU A 69 22.79 3.28 14.96
N ARG A 70 23.21 4.23 15.80
CA ARG A 70 22.34 5.33 16.28
C ARG A 70 21.92 6.27 15.16
N GLU A 71 22.80 6.51 14.20
CA GLU A 71 22.50 7.36 13.04
C GLU A 71 21.55 6.66 12.09
N VAL A 72 21.76 5.35 11.85
CA VAL A 72 20.83 4.50 11.11
C VAL A 72 19.44 4.53 11.75
N ALA A 73 19.35 4.40 13.09
CA ALA A 73 18.07 4.45 13.79
C ALA A 73 17.40 5.84 13.69
N ARG A 74 18.17 6.93 13.74
CA ARG A 74 17.66 8.30 13.55
C ARG A 74 17.11 8.48 12.13
N TRP A 75 17.84 8.00 11.13
CA TRP A 75 17.41 8.05 9.74
C TRP A 75 16.16 7.20 9.49
N ALA A 76 16.08 5.99 10.06
CA ALA A 76 14.89 5.15 9.98
C ALA A 76 13.65 5.86 10.58
N ARG A 77 13.80 6.54 11.72
CA ARG A 77 12.72 7.37 12.30
C ARG A 77 12.34 8.54 11.41
N HIS A 78 13.31 9.17 10.75
CA HIS A 78 13.06 10.24 9.79
C HIS A 78 12.22 9.73 8.61
N LEU A 79 12.62 8.60 7.99
CA LEU A 79 11.84 7.95 6.93
C LEU A 79 10.45 7.53 7.40
N GLY A 80 10.31 7.12 8.66
CA GLY A 80 9.02 6.84 9.27
C GLY A 80 8.04 8.02 9.25
N ARG A 81 8.54 9.27 9.14
CA ARG A 81 7.69 10.47 9.04
C ARG A 81 7.04 10.65 7.68
N VAL A 82 7.51 9.96 6.64
CA VAL A 82 6.90 9.99 5.31
C VAL A 82 5.42 9.64 5.40
N ARG A 83 5.02 8.71 6.27
CA ARG A 83 3.61 8.35 6.48
C ARG A 83 2.71 9.55 6.84
N TYR A 84 3.25 10.55 7.54
CA TYR A 84 2.51 11.74 7.94
C TYR A 84 2.35 12.74 6.78
N ALA A 85 3.33 12.82 5.89
CA ALA A 85 3.27 13.66 4.69
C ALA A 85 2.25 13.13 3.65
N VAL A 86 1.99 11.83 3.63
CA VAL A 86 1.18 11.15 2.60
C VAL A 86 -0.31 11.07 2.97
N GLY A 87 -0.69 11.51 4.18
CA GLY A 87 -2.08 11.75 4.60
C GLY A 87 -3.01 10.54 4.49
N LYS A 88 -4.09 10.66 3.71
CA LYS A 88 -5.15 9.64 3.55
C LYS A 88 -4.79 8.50 2.58
N THR A 89 -3.53 8.41 2.15
CA THR A 89 -3.09 7.36 1.22
C THR A 89 -3.03 6.02 1.93
N PRO A 90 -3.55 4.93 1.33
CA PRO A 90 -3.49 3.60 1.92
C PRO A 90 -2.04 3.16 2.19
N SER A 91 -1.83 2.33 3.23
CA SER A 91 -0.50 1.88 3.66
C SER A 91 0.37 1.33 2.52
N ARG A 92 -0.25 0.60 1.57
CA ARG A 92 0.43 0.06 0.38
C ARG A 92 0.99 1.14 -0.55
N GLY A 93 0.35 2.30 -0.63
CA GLY A 93 0.78 3.44 -1.45
C GLY A 93 1.75 4.38 -0.72
N ALA A 94 1.72 4.40 0.61
CA ALA A 94 2.48 5.33 1.45
C ALA A 94 3.92 4.88 1.79
N GLY A 95 4.28 3.61 1.52
CA GLY A 95 5.59 3.08 1.90
C GLY A 95 6.76 3.70 1.12
N VAL A 96 7.90 3.86 1.78
CA VAL A 96 9.18 4.24 1.15
C VAL A 96 9.92 2.96 0.73
N ARG A 97 10.66 3.01 -0.37
CA ARG A 97 11.50 1.90 -0.82
C ARG A 97 12.94 2.37 -0.97
N LEU A 98 13.87 1.60 -0.44
CA LEU A 98 15.29 1.76 -0.69
C LEU A 98 15.69 0.75 -1.77
N ARG A 99 16.37 1.22 -2.81
CA ARG A 99 16.87 0.38 -3.90
C ARG A 99 18.37 0.60 -4.04
N TYR A 100 19.08 -0.51 -4.12
CA TYR A 100 20.49 -0.52 -4.49
C TYR A 100 20.60 -0.95 -5.94
N SER A 101 21.42 -0.24 -6.70
CA SER A 101 21.81 -0.62 -8.06
C SER A 101 23.32 -0.53 -8.16
N ALA A 102 23.93 -1.36 -9.01
CA ALA A 102 25.35 -1.26 -9.31
C ALA A 102 25.50 -1.06 -10.81
N GLU A 103 26.08 0.06 -11.22
CA GLU A 103 26.28 0.42 -12.62
C GLU A 103 27.72 0.89 -12.81
N ALA A 104 28.37 0.41 -13.89
CA ALA A 104 29.77 0.73 -14.19
C ALA A 104 30.75 0.55 -12.99
N GLY A 105 30.51 -0.47 -12.16
CA GLY A 105 31.33 -0.76 -10.98
C GLY A 105 31.12 0.19 -9.79
N ARG A 106 30.11 1.07 -9.82
CA ARG A 106 29.74 1.96 -8.71
C ARG A 106 28.39 1.56 -8.15
N MET A 107 28.28 1.63 -6.82
CA MET A 107 27.00 1.43 -6.13
C MET A 107 26.21 2.73 -6.10
N HIS A 108 24.95 2.67 -6.50
CA HIS A 108 23.99 3.75 -6.45
C HIS A 108 22.86 3.37 -5.49
N CYS A 109 22.55 4.27 -4.56
CA CYS A 109 21.45 4.10 -3.62
C CYS A 109 20.30 5.02 -4.01
N TYR A 110 19.10 4.48 -4.13
CA TYR A 110 17.91 5.22 -4.54
C TYR A 110 16.82 5.10 -3.49
N LEU A 111 16.23 6.22 -3.13
CA LEU A 111 15.11 6.31 -2.22
C LEU A 111 13.85 6.69 -3.01
N GLU A 112 12.88 5.78 -3.06
CA GLU A 112 11.61 5.98 -3.74
C GLU A 112 10.47 6.20 -2.74
N GLY A 113 9.65 7.22 -2.96
CA GLY A 113 8.46 7.46 -2.15
C GLY A 113 7.40 8.29 -2.86
N PRO A 114 6.25 8.53 -2.23
CA PRO A 114 5.17 9.32 -2.83
C PRO A 114 5.60 10.77 -3.04
N ALA A 115 5.17 11.43 -4.12
CA ALA A 115 5.52 12.83 -4.41
C ALA A 115 5.19 13.81 -3.26
N ALA A 116 4.13 13.55 -2.48
CA ALA A 116 3.79 14.37 -1.32
C ALA A 116 4.89 14.39 -0.23
N ALA A 117 5.80 13.41 -0.25
CA ALA A 117 6.90 13.30 0.69
C ALA A 117 8.25 13.71 0.08
N ASP A 118 8.27 14.30 -1.13
CA ASP A 118 9.49 14.68 -1.84
C ASP A 118 10.45 15.50 -0.96
N ALA A 119 9.93 16.49 -0.24
CA ALA A 119 10.73 17.30 0.68
C ALA A 119 11.39 16.47 1.81
N VAL A 120 10.72 15.44 2.32
CA VAL A 120 11.28 14.54 3.35
C VAL A 120 12.33 13.60 2.74
N LEU A 121 12.14 13.18 1.49
CA LEU A 121 13.06 12.30 0.78
C LEU A 121 14.32 13.04 0.31
N ALA A 122 14.19 14.32 -0.02
CA ALA A 122 15.27 15.19 -0.46
C ALA A 122 16.14 15.72 0.70
N MET A 123 15.73 15.50 1.96
CA MET A 123 16.52 15.90 3.12
C MET A 123 17.71 14.95 3.32
N PRO A 124 18.95 15.48 3.43
CA PRO A 124 20.11 14.66 3.77
C PRO A 124 19.92 13.99 5.13
N GLY A 125 19.94 12.65 5.14
CA GLY A 125 19.84 11.86 6.37
C GLY A 125 21.15 11.77 7.16
N PHE A 126 22.27 11.95 6.46
CA PHE A 126 23.64 11.83 6.96
C PHE A 126 24.47 12.98 6.38
N ALA A 127 25.47 13.45 7.13
CA ALA A 127 26.35 14.54 6.68
C ALA A 127 27.22 14.15 5.48
N GLU A 128 27.54 12.86 5.37
CA GLU A 128 28.43 12.25 4.37
C GLU A 128 27.66 11.69 3.15
N VAL A 129 26.38 12.02 3.01
CA VAL A 129 25.56 11.57 1.89
C VAL A 129 25.03 12.77 1.12
N GLU A 130 25.44 12.88 -0.13
CA GLU A 130 24.87 13.85 -1.06
C GLU A 130 23.51 13.35 -1.56
N VAL A 131 22.53 14.25 -1.58
CA VAL A 131 21.20 13.97 -2.09
C VAL A 131 21.06 14.58 -3.47
N ARG A 132 20.96 13.74 -4.50
CA ARG A 132 20.75 14.17 -5.89
C ARG A 132 19.30 13.88 -6.26
N SER A 133 18.58 14.93 -6.68
CA SER A 133 17.20 14.77 -7.13
C SER A 133 17.18 13.99 -8.46
N ALA A 134 16.84 12.69 -8.42
CA ALA A 134 16.68 11.88 -9.61
C ALA A 134 15.30 12.17 -10.21
N ARG A 135 15.27 13.03 -11.22
CA ARG A 135 14.02 13.41 -11.89
C ARG A 135 13.42 12.17 -12.57
N SER A 136 12.23 11.78 -12.11
CA SER A 136 11.32 10.80 -12.72
C SER A 136 11.77 9.32 -12.70
N ARG A 137 10.90 8.46 -12.16
CA ARG A 137 10.94 6.98 -12.15
C ARG A 137 11.25 6.31 -13.51
N ARG A 138 11.24 7.05 -14.63
CA ARG A 138 11.29 6.50 -16.00
C ARG A 138 12.64 5.87 -16.39
N ASP A 139 13.75 6.23 -15.76
CA ASP A 139 15.07 5.71 -16.17
C ASP A 139 15.56 4.48 -15.38
N ILE A 140 14.92 4.13 -14.26
CA ILE A 140 15.40 3.00 -13.45
C ILE A 140 14.75 1.70 -13.94
N LYS A 141 15.44 0.99 -14.83
CA LYS A 141 15.00 -0.32 -15.32
C LYS A 141 14.99 -1.33 -14.16
N PRO A 142 13.84 -1.93 -13.81
CA PRO A 142 13.79 -2.95 -12.77
C PRO A 142 14.62 -4.17 -13.21
N VAL A 143 15.46 -4.66 -12.32
CA VAL A 143 16.16 -5.94 -12.53
C VAL A 143 15.12 -7.04 -12.34
N THR A 144 14.69 -7.65 -13.44
CA THR A 144 13.81 -8.81 -13.40
C THR A 144 14.67 -10.06 -13.23
N PHE A 145 14.53 -10.72 -12.07
CA PHE A 145 15.09 -12.04 -11.90
C PHE A 145 14.18 -13.04 -12.62
N THR A 146 14.68 -13.62 -13.70
CA THR A 146 14.03 -14.77 -14.33
C THR A 146 14.17 -15.94 -13.35
N LEU A 147 13.10 -16.27 -12.62
CA LEU A 147 13.07 -17.47 -11.80
C LEU A 147 13.30 -18.69 -12.72
N PRO A 148 14.24 -19.60 -12.40
CA PRO A 148 14.46 -20.79 -13.21
C PRO A 148 13.21 -21.67 -13.21
N ALA A 149 12.83 -22.17 -14.39
CA ALA A 149 11.56 -22.84 -14.66
C ALA A 149 11.40 -24.25 -14.04
N SER A 150 12.20 -24.64 -13.05
CA SER A 150 12.26 -26.03 -12.58
C SER A 150 12.19 -26.14 -11.06
N VAL A 151 11.01 -25.88 -10.49
CA VAL A 151 10.55 -26.53 -9.23
C VAL A 151 9.07 -26.89 -9.41
N ARG A 152 8.78 -27.68 -10.45
CA ARG A 152 7.46 -28.29 -10.64
C ARG A 152 7.66 -29.64 -11.29
N GLY A 153 7.83 -30.66 -10.45
CA GLY A 153 7.73 -32.06 -10.87
C GLY A 153 8.88 -32.91 -10.37
N GLU A 154 8.75 -33.41 -9.14
CA GLU A 154 8.89 -34.84 -8.89
C GLU A 154 8.15 -35.14 -7.57
N LYS A 155 7.02 -35.84 -7.72
CA LYS A 155 6.40 -36.64 -6.68
C LYS A 155 6.81 -38.07 -6.96
#